data_AF-A0A6P7GQK6-F1
#
_entry.id   AF-A0A6P7GQK6-F1
#
_cell.length_a   1.000
_cell.length_b   1.000
_cell.length_c   1.000
_cell.angle_alpha   90.00
_cell.angle_beta   90.00
_cell.angle_gamma   90.00
#
_symmetry.space_group_name_H-M   'P 1'
#
loop_
_entity.id
_entity.type
_entity.pdbx_description
1 polymer ?
#
loop_
_entity_poly.entity_id
_entity_poly.type
_entity_poly.pdbx_seq_one_letter_code
_entity_poly.pdbx_strand_id
1 'polypeptide(L)'
;MSTLCKLKIADLRLELEERDLSSTGKKADLVECLKNALQEEGKDPETYLFEDKHAAVISSISKVSTDITSLENKVSTDITSLENKVSSEISQVSSDVLKVSTDITSLENKKILDNTNLECSISPHSLTVKATLRKAST
;
A
#
# COMPACT_ATOMS: atom_id res chain seq x y z
N MET A 1 -38.04 2.76 10.23
CA MET A 1 -39.21 3.37 10.87
C MET A 1 -40.19 2.27 11.23
N SER A 2 -40.35 1.98 12.51
CA SER A 2 -41.24 0.95 13.04
C SER A 2 -42.26 1.55 14.00
N THR A 3 -43.47 0.99 14.07
CA THR A 3 -44.49 1.38 15.06
C THR A 3 -44.33 0.57 16.35
N LEU A 4 -44.88 1.05 17.47
CA LEU A 4 -44.72 0.47 18.80
C LEU A 4 -44.94 -1.06 18.86
N CYS A 5 -46.02 -1.55 18.23
CA CYS A 5 -46.38 -2.97 18.21
C CYS A 5 -45.40 -3.85 17.41
N LYS A 6 -44.63 -3.27 16.50
CA LYS A 6 -43.67 -3.97 15.62
C LYS A 6 -42.25 -4.03 16.22
N LEU A 7 -42.00 -3.32 17.31
CA LEU A 7 -40.69 -3.34 17.99
C LEU A 7 -40.40 -4.71 18.63
N LYS A 8 -39.13 -5.11 18.60
CA LYS A 8 -38.64 -6.28 19.34
C LYS A 8 -38.42 -5.91 20.80
N ILE A 9 -38.33 -6.92 21.67
CA ILE A 9 -38.09 -6.70 23.11
C ILE A 9 -36.79 -5.92 23.34
N ALA A 10 -35.74 -6.18 22.57
CA ALA A 10 -34.49 -5.44 22.67
C ALA A 10 -34.68 -3.95 22.35
N ASP A 11 -35.37 -3.63 21.26
CA ASP A 11 -35.65 -2.25 20.85
C ASP A 11 -36.54 -1.53 21.88
N LEU A 12 -37.57 -2.22 22.40
CA LEU A 12 -38.45 -1.69 23.46
C LEU A 12 -37.65 -1.35 24.72
N ARG A 13 -36.73 -2.24 25.14
CA ARG A 13 -35.88 -2.01 26.31
C ARG A 13 -34.94 -0.82 26.10
N LEU A 14 -34.35 -0.72 24.91
CA LEU A 14 -33.46 0.38 24.55
C LEU A 14 -34.19 1.73 24.58
N GLU A 15 -35.37 1.81 23.97
CA GLU A 15 -36.19 3.03 23.96
C GLU A 15 -36.66 3.46 25.37
N LEU A 16 -36.92 2.50 26.26
CA LEU A 16 -37.22 2.76 27.67
C LEU A 16 -35.99 3.22 28.45
N GLU A 17 -34.83 2.60 28.22
CA GLU A 17 -33.56 2.95 28.86
C GLU A 17 -33.09 4.35 28.47
N GLU A 18 -33.27 4.76 27.20
CA GLU A 18 -32.99 6.12 26.74
C GLU A 18 -33.89 7.19 27.37
N ARG A 19 -35.01 6.78 27.96
CA ARG A 19 -35.94 7.63 28.72
C ARG A 19 -35.75 7.50 30.23
N ASP A 20 -34.70 6.81 30.66
CA ASP A 20 -34.42 6.49 32.07
C ASP A 20 -35.58 5.71 32.76
N LEU A 21 -36.31 4.88 32.00
CA LEU A 21 -37.42 4.05 32.48
C LEU A 21 -37.01 2.59 32.71
N SER A 22 -37.76 1.88 33.56
CA SER A 22 -37.51 0.45 33.83
C SER A 22 -37.73 -0.40 32.59
N SER A 23 -36.68 -1.10 32.14
CA SER A 23 -36.70 -2.01 30.99
C SER A 23 -37.00 -3.48 31.38
N THR A 24 -37.54 -3.68 32.60
CA THR A 24 -37.79 -5.00 33.20
C THR A 24 -39.25 -5.42 33.03
N GLY A 25 -39.50 -6.70 32.76
CA GLY A 25 -40.85 -7.25 32.62
C GLY A 25 -41.07 -8.04 31.33
N LYS A 26 -42.32 -8.42 31.07
CA LYS A 26 -42.75 -9.09 29.84
C LYS A 26 -42.97 -8.05 28.73
N LYS A 27 -43.04 -8.49 27.48
CA LYS A 27 -43.22 -7.59 26.32
C LYS A 27 -44.43 -6.66 26.45
N ALA A 28 -45.54 -7.15 26.99
CA ALA A 28 -46.75 -6.34 27.21
C ALA A 28 -46.49 -5.18 28.17
N ASP A 29 -45.84 -5.45 29.31
CA ASP A 29 -45.48 -4.46 30.31
C ASP A 29 -44.59 -3.36 29.71
N LEU A 30 -43.60 -3.75 28.89
CA LEU A 30 -42.70 -2.80 28.21
C LEU A 30 -43.44 -1.93 27.19
N VAL A 31 -44.36 -2.53 26.42
CA VAL A 31 -45.17 -1.79 25.43
C VAL A 31 -46.09 -0.80 26.12
N GLU A 32 -46.74 -1.19 27.22
CA GLU A 32 -47.60 -0.31 28.01
C GLU A 32 -46.81 0.85 28.64
N CYS A 33 -45.65 0.55 29.22
CA CYS A 33 -44.79 1.56 29.83
C CYS A 33 -44.33 2.59 28.79
N LEU A 34 -43.88 2.13 27.61
CA LEU A 34 -43.46 3.00 26.52
C LEU A 34 -44.63 3.78 25.91
N LYS A 35 -45.83 3.18 25.87
CA LYS A 35 -47.06 3.86 25.44
C LYS A 35 -47.39 5.04 26.36
N ASN A 36 -47.36 4.83 27.67
CA ASN A 36 -47.65 5.86 28.65
C ASN A 36 -46.62 7.00 28.59
N ALA A 37 -45.34 6.65 28.49
CA ALA A 37 -44.26 7.63 28.34
C ALA A 37 -44.45 8.51 27.09
N LEU A 38 -44.79 7.92 25.94
CA LEU A 38 -45.09 8.67 24.73
C LEU A 38 -46.27 9.63 24.91
N GLN A 39 -47.33 9.20 25.62
CA GLN A 39 -48.48 10.07 25.90
C GLN A 39 -48.12 11.22 26.84
N GLU A 40 -47.27 10.98 27.84
CA GLU A 40 -46.73 12.03 28.74
C GLU A 40 -45.85 13.04 27.99
N GLU A 41 -45.10 12.59 26.99
CA GLU A 41 -44.35 13.44 26.05
C GLU A 41 -45.26 14.18 25.03
N GLY A 42 -46.57 13.94 25.06
CA GLY A 42 -47.55 14.53 24.12
C GLY A 42 -47.49 13.92 22.71
N LYS A 43 -46.91 12.72 22.56
CA LYS A 43 -46.86 11.95 21.32
C LYS A 43 -48.01 10.93 21.28
N ASP A 44 -48.51 10.67 20.09
CA ASP A 44 -49.50 9.61 19.89
C ASP A 44 -48.79 8.26 19.66
N PRO A 45 -48.96 7.26 20.54
CA PRO A 45 -48.28 5.97 20.45
C PRO A 45 -48.59 5.16 19.18
N GLU A 46 -49.74 5.40 18.55
CA GLU A 46 -50.14 4.66 17.34
C GLU A 46 -49.52 5.25 16.07
N THR A 47 -49.17 6.54 16.09
CA THR A 47 -48.58 7.26 14.94
C THR A 47 -47.10 7.57 15.13
N TYR A 48 -46.54 7.41 16.33
CA TYR A 48 -45.12 7.61 16.59
C TYR A 48 -44.28 6.59 15.81
N LEU A 49 -43.28 7.10 15.08
CA LEU A 49 -42.34 6.29 14.32
C LEU A 49 -41.00 6.25 15.03
N PHE A 50 -40.57 5.03 15.38
CA PHE A 50 -39.25 4.81 15.96
C PHE A 50 -38.19 4.73 14.86
N GLU A 51 -37.10 5.45 15.07
CA GLU A 51 -35.94 5.43 14.19
C GLU A 51 -35.34 4.02 14.19
N ASP A 52 -35.07 3.49 13.00
CA ASP A 52 -34.36 2.21 12.91
C ASP A 52 -32.86 2.49 13.07
N LYS A 53 -32.34 2.34 14.29
CA LYS A 53 -30.91 2.55 14.57
C LYS A 53 -30.02 1.62 13.75
N HIS A 54 -30.52 0.45 13.35
CA HIS A 54 -29.79 -0.42 12.43
C HIS A 54 -29.67 0.20 11.05
N ALA A 55 -30.68 0.93 10.55
CA ALA A 55 -30.62 1.57 9.23
C ALA A 55 -29.52 2.65 9.16
N ALA A 56 -29.35 3.46 10.21
CA ALA A 56 -28.28 4.45 10.28
C ALA A 56 -26.88 3.80 10.29
N VAL A 57 -26.73 2.72 11.04
CA VAL A 57 -25.50 1.91 11.07
C VAL A 57 -25.23 1.28 9.71
N ILE A 58 -26.25 0.70 9.05
CA ILE A 58 -26.14 0.12 7.71
C ILE A 58 -25.70 1.16 6.69
N SER A 59 -26.24 2.39 6.74
CA SER A 59 -25.82 3.48 5.86
C SER A 59 -24.34 3.84 6.07
N SER A 60 -23.90 3.92 7.33
CA SER A 60 -22.50 4.20 7.66
C SER A 60 -21.57 3.08 7.19
N ILE A 61 -21.96 1.81 7.40
CA ILE A 61 -21.23 0.63 6.90
C ILE A 61 -21.14 0.67 5.37
N SER A 62 -22.22 1.02 4.68
CA SER A 62 -22.23 1.14 3.21
C SER A 62 -21.25 2.19 2.72
N LYS A 63 -21.17 3.35 3.39
CA LYS A 63 -20.19 4.39 3.06
C LYS A 63 -18.75 3.93 3.31
N VAL A 64 -18.51 3.27 4.44
CA VAL A 64 -17.18 2.69 4.73
C VAL A 64 -16.80 1.66 3.68
N SER A 65 -17.74 0.83 3.23
CA SER A 65 -17.50 -0.14 2.16
C SER A 65 -17.08 0.52 0.85
N THR A 66 -17.71 1.64 0.46
CA THR A 66 -17.31 2.37 -0.75
C THR A 66 -15.94 3.01 -0.63
N ASP A 67 -15.60 3.54 0.54
CA ASP A 67 -14.29 4.14 0.81
C ASP A 67 -13.18 3.09 0.78
N ILE A 68 -13.43 1.90 1.34
CA ILE A 68 -12.50 0.75 1.26
C ILE A 68 -12.24 0.38 -0.19
N THR A 69 -13.26 0.19 -1.02
CA THR A 69 -13.09 -0.14 -2.43
C THR A 69 -12.32 0.95 -3.20
N SER A 70 -12.55 2.23 -2.89
CA SER A 70 -11.79 3.32 -3.50
C SER A 70 -10.31 3.29 -3.10
N LEU A 71 -10.01 2.98 -1.83
CA LEU A 71 -8.63 2.87 -1.34
C LEU A 71 -7.92 1.67 -1.94
N GLU A 72 -8.58 0.51 -2.03
CA GLU A 72 -8.05 -0.69 -2.68
C GLU A 72 -7.64 -0.41 -4.12
N ASN A 73 -8.51 0.27 -4.89
CA ASN A 73 -8.22 0.66 -6.25
C ASN A 73 -7.01 1.61 -6.34
N LYS A 74 -6.95 2.63 -5.47
CA LYS A 74 -5.83 3.58 -5.45
C LYS A 74 -4.50 2.89 -5.10
N VAL A 75 -4.52 1.99 -4.12
CA VAL A 75 -3.33 1.22 -3.72
C VAL A 75 -2.88 0.32 -4.87
N SER A 76 -3.81 -0.35 -5.56
CA SER A 76 -3.49 -1.16 -6.74
C SER A 76 -2.83 -0.35 -7.85
N THR A 77 -3.35 0.84 -8.15
CA THR A 77 -2.76 1.73 -9.16
C THR A 77 -1.37 2.23 -8.77
N ASP A 78 -1.18 2.59 -7.50
CA ASP A 78 0.11 3.07 -6.98
C ASP A 78 1.17 1.96 -7.04
N ILE A 79 0.79 0.71 -6.70
CA ILE A 79 1.65 -0.47 -6.80
C ILE A 79 2.10 -0.68 -8.26
N THR A 80 1.17 -0.76 -9.21
CA THR A 80 1.51 -0.95 -10.63
C THR A 80 2.39 0.17 -11.17
N SER A 81 2.15 1.42 -10.76
CA SER A 81 3.00 2.54 -11.17
C SER A 81 4.42 2.40 -10.65
N LEU A 82 4.60 1.95 -9.41
CA LEU A 82 5.92 1.75 -8.80
C LEU A 82 6.67 0.58 -9.44
N GLU A 83 5.97 -0.53 -9.70
CA GLU A 83 6.54 -1.70 -10.41
C GLU A 83 7.12 -1.29 -11.76
N ASN A 84 6.34 -0.55 -12.56
CA ASN A 84 6.81 -0.06 -13.86
C ASN A 84 8.02 0.86 -13.75
N LYS A 85 8.05 1.76 -12.76
CA LYS A 85 9.18 2.66 -12.52
C LYS A 85 10.45 1.87 -12.18
N VAL A 86 10.34 0.90 -11.27
CA VAL A 86 11.47 0.05 -10.86
C VAL A 86 11.96 -0.80 -12.03
N SER A 87 11.07 -1.38 -12.84
CA SER A 87 11.45 -2.12 -14.03
C SER A 87 12.23 -1.26 -15.04
N SER A 88 11.81 0.01 -15.23
CA SER A 88 12.52 0.95 -16.09
C SER A 88 13.92 1.28 -15.56
N GLU A 89 14.06 1.52 -14.26
CA GLU A 89 15.35 1.81 -13.63
C GLU A 89 16.31 0.62 -13.71
N ILE A 90 15.82 -0.59 -13.46
CA ILE A 90 16.62 -1.82 -13.60
C ILE A 90 17.10 -1.99 -15.05
N SER A 91 16.23 -1.75 -16.03
CA SER A 91 16.59 -1.83 -17.44
C SER A 91 17.68 -0.82 -17.82
N GLN A 92 17.57 0.41 -17.34
CA GLN A 92 18.56 1.45 -17.58
C GLN A 92 19.91 1.10 -16.94
N VAL A 93 19.92 0.70 -15.67
CA VAL A 93 21.15 0.30 -14.96
C VAL A 93 21.81 -0.90 -15.66
N SER A 94 21.01 -1.88 -16.11
CA SER A 94 21.53 -3.02 -16.87
C SER A 94 22.23 -2.58 -18.16
N SER A 95 21.66 -1.62 -18.90
CA SER A 95 22.30 -1.05 -20.09
C SER A 95 23.63 -0.37 -19.75
N ASP A 96 23.67 0.42 -18.68
CA ASP A 96 24.86 1.16 -18.29
C ASP A 96 25.99 0.24 -17.79
N VAL A 97 25.65 -0.82 -17.05
CA VAL A 97 26.62 -1.87 -16.66
C VAL A 97 27.22 -2.56 -17.89
N LEU A 98 26.40 -2.87 -18.91
CA LEU A 98 26.89 -3.48 -20.15
C LEU A 98 27.86 -2.57 -20.92
N LYS A 99 27.57 -1.26 -20.98
CA LYS A 99 28.47 -0.28 -21.59
C LYS A 99 29.81 -0.23 -20.86
N VAL A 100 29.77 -0.09 -19.53
CA VAL A 100 30.99 -0.09 -18.69
C VAL A 100 31.79 -1.38 -18.88
N SER A 101 31.13 -2.54 -18.92
CA SER A 101 31.81 -3.81 -19.17
C SER A 101 32.53 -3.82 -20.51
N THR A 102 31.90 -3.28 -21.56
CA THR A 102 32.48 -3.20 -22.91
C THR A 102 33.68 -2.24 -22.95
N ASP A 103 33.57 -1.10 -22.27
CA ASP A 103 34.65 -0.12 -22.18
C ASP A 103 35.86 -0.68 -21.42
N ILE A 104 35.64 -1.40 -20.31
CA ILE A 104 36.69 -2.09 -19.55
C ILE A 104 37.44 -3.08 -20.44
N THR A 105 36.72 -3.97 -21.14
CA THR A 105 37.33 -4.94 -22.05
C THR A 105 38.14 -4.24 -23.16
N SER A 106 37.62 -3.14 -23.72
CA SER A 106 38.32 -2.37 -24.74
C SER A 106 39.61 -1.73 -24.21
N LEU A 107 39.58 -1.20 -22.98
CA LEU A 107 40.75 -0.61 -22.32
C LEU A 107 41.81 -1.66 -21.96
N GLU A 108 41.41 -2.84 -21.48
CA GLU A 108 42.31 -3.96 -21.21
C GLU A 108 43.04 -4.41 -22.46
N ASN A 109 42.32 -4.59 -23.57
CA ASN A 109 42.91 -4.94 -24.86
C ASN A 109 43.92 -3.89 -25.34
N LYS A 110 43.59 -2.60 -25.21
CA LYS A 110 44.51 -1.51 -25.55
C LYS A 110 45.78 -1.54 -24.70
N LYS A 111 45.65 -1.72 -23.38
CA LYS A 111 46.79 -1.81 -22.47
C LYS A 111 47.72 -2.98 -22.82
N ILE A 112 47.16 -4.14 -23.16
CA ILE A 112 47.93 -5.31 -23.61
C ILE A 112 48.71 -4.96 -24.88
N LEU A 113 48.05 -4.35 -25.87
CA LEU A 113 48.69 -3.95 -27.12
C LEU A 113 49.84 -2.96 -26.89
N ASP A 114 49.61 -1.90 -26.11
CA ASP A 114 50.64 -0.89 -25.81
C ASP A 114 51.87 -1.51 -25.11
N ASN A 115 51.67 -2.44 -24.19
CA ASN A 115 52.76 -3.19 -23.54
C ASN A 115 53.54 -4.06 -24.52
N THR A 116 52.86 -4.80 -25.40
CA THR A 116 53.53 -5.66 -26.40
C THR A 116 54.36 -4.83 -27.39
N ASN A 117 53.87 -3.65 -27.79
CA ASN A 117 54.59 -2.74 -28.67
C ASN A 117 55.86 -2.19 -28.00
N LEU A 118 55.79 -1.86 -26.70
CA LEU A 118 56.94 -1.41 -25.92
C LEU A 118 58.02 -2.50 -25.81
N GLU A 119 57.67 -3.74 -25.49
CA GLU A 119 58.63 -4.86 -25.41
C GLU A 119 59.38 -5.09 -26.74
N CYS A 120 58.67 -5.04 -27.87
CA CYS A 120 59.25 -5.22 -29.19
C CYS A 120 60.29 -4.13 -29.53
N SER A 121 60.07 -2.90 -29.06
CA SER A 121 60.99 -1.78 -29.29
C SER A 121 62.27 -1.82 -28.43
N ILE A 122 62.18 -2.32 -27.20
CA ILE A 122 63.29 -2.33 -26.22
C ILE A 122 64.20 -3.55 -26.41
N SER A 123 63.63 -4.72 -26.71
CA SER A 123 64.36 -5.99 -26.82
C SER A 123 65.59 -5.92 -27.77
N PRO A 124 65.48 -5.35 -28.99
CA PRO A 124 66.63 -5.21 -29.89
C PRO A 124 67.72 -4.28 -29.34
N HIS A 125 67.35 -3.14 -28.77
CA HIS A 125 68.31 -2.17 -28.23
C HIS A 125 69.11 -2.76 -27.05
N SER A 126 68.46 -3.53 -26.18
CA SER A 126 69.11 -4.23 -25.07
C SER A 126 70.16 -5.26 -25.56
N LEU A 127 69.82 -6.02 -26.60
CA LEU A 127 70.74 -6.95 -27.26
C LEU A 127 71.95 -6.22 -27.87
N THR A 128 71.70 -5.09 -28.56
CA THR A 128 72.75 -4.27 -29.16
C THR A 128 73.72 -3.71 -28.11
N VAL A 129 73.21 -3.16 -27.01
CA VAL A 129 74.03 -2.62 -25.90
C VAL A 129 74.88 -3.71 -25.23
N LYS A 130 74.31 -4.90 -24.98
CA LYS A 130 75.08 -6.04 -24.44
C LYS A 130 76.21 -6.47 -25.40
N ALA A 131 75.93 -6.49 -26.70
CA ALA A 131 76.91 -6.87 -27.71
C ALA A 131 78.06 -5.85 -27.83
N THR A 132 77.78 -4.54 -27.76
CA THR A 132 78.82 -3.49 -27.81
C THR A 132 79.68 -3.46 -26.56
N LEU A 133 79.10 -3.62 -25.36
CA LEU A 133 79.87 -3.70 -24.11
C LEU A 133 80.82 -4.89 -24.09
N ARG A 134 80.39 -6.07 -24.57
CA ARG A 134 81.27 -7.25 -24.67
C ARG A 134 82.49 -6.98 -25.56
N LYS A 135 82.31 -6.27 -26.68
CA LYS A 135 83.41 -5.89 -27.58
C LYS A 135 84.39 -4.88 -26.96
N ALA A 136 83.93 -4.06 -26.02
CA ALA A 136 84.77 -3.04 -25.37
C ALA A 136 85.60 -3.60 -24.19
N SER A 137 85.30 -4.81 -23.70
CA SER A 137 86.02 -5.48 -22.60
C SER A 137 87.06 -6.51 -23.05
N THR A 138 87.27 -6.67 -24.36
CA THR A 138 88.29 -7.54 -24.98
C THR A 138 89.32 -6.70 -25.70
#